data_AF-A0A6N7YJY7-F1
#
_entry.id   AF-A0A6N7YJY7-F1
#
_cell.length_a   1.000
_cell.length_b   1.000
_cell.length_c   1.000
_cell.angle_alpha   90.00
_cell.angle_beta   90.00
_cell.angle_gamma   90.00
#
_symmetry.space_group_name_H-M   'P 1'
#
loop_
_entity.id
_entity.type
_entity.pdbx_description
1 polymer ?
#
loop_
_entity_poly.entity_id
_entity_poly.type
_entity_poly.pdbx_seq_one_letter_code
_entity_poly.pdbx_strand_id
1 'polypeptide(L)'
;MPEDVRAVVERALGNFLAGDGANLRADLAPSATVSLPTVALRLDRVLEARWSERGRSVRATVLVADRHGASLTLGYELGVEQRGRWFVSGVHNNPAAG
;
A
#
# COMPACT_ATOMS: atom_id res chain seq x y z
N MET A 1 4.50 6.70 -13.24
CA MET A 1 3.87 5.42 -12.86
C MET A 1 2.60 5.25 -13.69
N PRO A 2 2.34 4.06 -14.28
CA PRO A 2 1.11 3.74 -14.97
C PRO A 2 -0.10 3.91 -14.06
N GLU A 3 -1.20 4.36 -14.63
CA GLU A 3 -2.45 4.61 -13.90
C GLU A 3 -2.99 3.35 -13.20
N ASP A 4 -2.88 2.19 -13.86
CA ASP A 4 -3.29 0.90 -13.29
C ASP A 4 -2.45 0.50 -12.07
N VAL A 5 -1.14 0.77 -12.11
CA VAL A 5 -0.26 0.51 -10.96
C VAL A 5 -0.65 1.41 -9.80
N ARG A 6 -0.92 2.69 -10.07
CA ARG A 6 -1.39 3.64 -9.06
C ARG A 6 -2.66 3.15 -8.39
N ALA A 7 -3.68 2.83 -9.18
CA ALA A 7 -4.99 2.43 -8.67
C ALA A 7 -4.92 1.15 -7.81
N VAL A 8 -4.15 0.15 -8.25
CA VAL A 8 -3.94 -1.09 -7.48
C VAL A 8 -3.20 -0.82 -6.17
N VAL A 9 -2.15 0.01 -6.20
CA VAL A 9 -1.38 0.35 -4.99
C VAL A 9 -2.21 1.14 -3.99
N GLU A 10 -2.96 2.14 -4.43
CA GLU A 10 -3.79 2.96 -3.53
C GLU A 10 -4.90 2.13 -2.87
N ARG A 11 -5.58 1.28 -3.65
CA ARG A 11 -6.63 0.38 -3.13
C ARG A 11 -6.07 -0.65 -2.16
N ALA A 12 -4.97 -1.31 -2.53
CA ALA A 12 -4.31 -2.28 -1.66
C ALA A 12 -3.80 -1.62 -0.37
N LEU A 13 -3.17 -0.45 -0.44
CA LEU A 13 -2.66 0.26 0.72
C LEU A 13 -3.79 0.70 1.65
N GLY A 14 -4.90 1.20 1.11
CA GLY A 14 -6.09 1.54 1.90
C GLY A 14 -6.66 0.33 2.65
N ASN A 15 -6.84 -0.80 1.96
CA ASN A 15 -7.33 -2.04 2.58
C ASN A 15 -6.34 -2.60 3.62
N PHE A 16 -5.04 -2.54 3.33
CA PHE A 16 -3.99 -2.93 4.27
C PHE A 16 -4.05 -2.10 5.54
N LEU A 17 -4.06 -0.77 5.42
CA LEU A 17 -4.13 0.16 6.56
C LEU A 17 -5.39 -0.07 7.39
N ALA A 18 -6.53 -0.29 6.74
CA ALA A 18 -7.80 -0.57 7.42
C ALA A 18 -7.85 -1.95 8.10
N GLY A 19 -6.88 -2.83 7.86
CA GLY A 19 -6.94 -4.22 8.33
C GLY A 19 -7.96 -5.08 7.58
N ASP A 20 -8.42 -4.64 6.39
CA ASP A 20 -9.42 -5.34 5.60
C ASP A 20 -8.77 -6.40 4.70
N GLY A 21 -8.45 -7.55 5.31
CA GLY A 21 -7.86 -8.68 4.61
C GLY A 21 -8.75 -9.28 3.51
N ALA A 22 -10.07 -9.13 3.60
CA ALA A 22 -10.97 -9.69 2.60
C ALA A 22 -10.87 -8.91 1.28
N ASN A 23 -10.95 -7.58 1.34
CA ASN A 23 -10.80 -6.72 0.17
C ASN A 23 -9.35 -6.65 -0.31
N LEU A 24 -8.37 -6.68 0.60
CA LEU A 24 -6.96 -6.68 0.23
C LEU A 24 -6.60 -7.84 -0.72
N ARG A 25 -7.13 -9.04 -0.48
CA ARG A 25 -6.86 -10.23 -1.32
C ARG A 25 -7.20 -10.05 -2.79
N ALA A 26 -8.10 -9.13 -3.16
CA ALA A 26 -8.45 -8.85 -4.55
C ALA A 26 -7.32 -8.17 -5.35
N ASP A 27 -6.36 -7.57 -4.64
CA ASP A 27 -5.21 -6.88 -5.22
C ASP A 27 -3.89 -7.59 -4.95
N LEU A 28 -3.89 -8.61 -4.10
CA LEU A 28 -2.69 -9.39 -3.81
C LEU A 28 -2.39 -10.40 -4.91
N ALA A 29 -1.11 -10.56 -5.22
CA ALA A 29 -0.64 -11.70 -5.99
C ALA A 29 -0.93 -13.01 -5.23
N PRO A 30 -1.17 -14.14 -5.92
CA PRO A 30 -1.42 -15.42 -5.26
C PRO A 30 -0.33 -15.88 -4.28
N SER A 31 0.92 -15.45 -4.53
CA SER A 31 2.09 -15.73 -3.69
C SER A 31 2.39 -14.64 -2.65
N ALA A 32 1.62 -13.55 -2.63
CA ALA A 32 1.85 -12.46 -1.69
C ALA A 32 1.57 -12.92 -0.27
N THR A 33 2.53 -12.71 0.62
CA THR A 33 2.35 -12.91 2.06
C THR A 33 2.36 -11.53 2.72
N VAL A 34 1.21 -11.09 3.21
CA VAL A 34 1.05 -9.78 3.85
C VAL A 34 0.52 -9.97 5.26
N SER A 35 1.29 -9.52 6.25
CA SER A 35 0.85 -9.45 7.64
C SER A 35 0.07 -8.15 7.85
N LEU A 36 -1.22 -8.24 8.15
CA LEU A 36 -2.05 -7.07 8.41
C LEU A 36 -1.54 -6.30 9.64
N PRO A 37 -1.68 -4.97 9.65
CA PRO A 37 -1.34 -4.17 10.81
C PRO A 37 -2.23 -4.54 12.00
N THR A 38 -1.65 -4.52 13.20
CA THR A 38 -2.38 -4.76 14.46
C THR A 38 -3.28 -3.58 14.86
N VAL A 39 -3.00 -2.40 14.31
CA VAL A 39 -3.77 -1.18 14.50
C VAL A 39 -4.32 -0.74 13.16
N ALA A 40 -5.64 -0.69 13.04
CA ALA A 40 -6.31 -0.18 11.86
C ALA A 40 -6.17 1.35 11.77
N LEU A 41 -5.84 1.82 10.58
CA LEU A 41 -5.66 3.22 10.22
C LEU A 41 -6.53 3.53 9.00
N ARG A 42 -7.07 4.75 8.94
CA ARG A 42 -7.80 5.24 7.78
C ARG A 42 -6.84 6.00 6.87
N LEU A 43 -6.76 5.60 5.61
CA LEU A 43 -6.03 6.37 4.60
C LEU A 43 -6.80 7.65 4.27
N ASP A 44 -6.19 8.81 4.55
CA ASP A 44 -6.76 10.12 4.21
C ASP A 44 -6.30 10.60 2.84
N ARG A 45 -4.99 10.49 2.58
CA ARG A 45 -4.38 10.99 1.36
C ARG A 45 -3.09 10.26 1.04
N VAL A 46 -2.84 10.01 -0.23
CA VAL A 46 -1.49 9.69 -0.73
C VAL A 46 -0.77 10.99 -1.05
N LEU A 47 0.29 11.28 -0.30
CA LEU A 47 1.08 12.49 -0.44
C LEU A 47 2.10 12.36 -1.56
N GLU A 48 2.72 11.19 -1.66
CA GLU A 48 3.69 10.87 -2.70
C GLU A 48 3.62 9.38 -3.07
N ALA A 49 3.80 9.07 -4.35
CA ALA A 49 3.94 7.70 -4.84
C ALA A 49 4.99 7.66 -5.95
N ARG A 50 6.15 7.07 -5.66
CA ARG A 50 7.27 6.92 -6.61
C ARG A 50 7.39 5.47 -7.02
N TRP A 51 7.23 5.21 -8.32
CA TRP A 51 7.44 3.88 -8.89
C TRP A 51 8.89 3.69 -9.32
N SER A 52 9.46 2.55 -8.94
CA SER A 52 10.74 2.05 -9.44
C SER A 52 10.49 0.88 -10.38
N GLU A 53 10.64 1.10 -11.69
CA GLU A 53 10.47 0.04 -12.69
C GLU A 53 11.49 -1.08 -12.50
N ARG A 54 12.76 -0.73 -12.23
CA ARG A 54 13.82 -1.71 -11.94
C ARG A 54 13.54 -2.50 -10.66
N GLY A 55 12.99 -1.83 -9.65
CA GLY A 55 12.67 -2.46 -8.35
C GLY A 55 11.35 -3.22 -8.34
N ARG A 56 10.50 -3.01 -9.36
CA ARG A 56 9.11 -3.47 -9.35
C ARG A 56 8.42 -3.14 -8.02
N SER A 57 8.63 -1.92 -7.54
CA SER A 57 8.09 -1.45 -6.26
C SER A 57 7.65 0.00 -6.32
N VAL A 58 6.66 0.34 -5.50
CA VAL A 58 6.16 1.70 -5.31
C VAL A 58 6.45 2.13 -3.88
N ARG A 59 7.18 3.23 -3.74
CA ARG A 59 7.35 3.90 -2.45
C ARG A 59 6.26 4.95 -2.30
N ALA A 60 5.46 4.82 -1.26
CA ALA A 60 4.34 5.70 -0.97
C ALA A 60 4.54 6.41 0.37
N THR A 61 4.29 7.71 0.39
CA THR A 61 4.12 8.49 1.62
C THR A 61 2.64 8.85 1.74
N VAL A 62 2.04 8.52 2.88
CA VAL A 62 0.60 8.67 3.09
C VAL A 62 0.31 9.46 4.36
N LEU A 63 -0.77 10.24 4.30
CA LEU A 63 -1.43 10.80 5.47
C LEU A 63 -2.52 9.81 5.90
N VAL A 64 -2.50 9.42 7.16
CA VAL A 64 -3.46 8.48 7.74
C VAL A 64 -4.00 9.03 9.05
N ALA A 65 -5.17 8.57 9.47
CA ALA A 65 -5.74 8.86 10.77
C ALA A 65 -5.93 7.59 11.60
N ASP A 66 -5.63 7.67 12.90
CA ASP A 66 -6.00 6.63 13.85
C ASP A 66 -7.48 6.75 14.28
N ARG A 67 -7.93 5.81 15.11
CA ARG A 67 -9.31 5.78 15.62
C ARG A 67 -9.69 6.98 16.52
N HIS A 68 -8.71 7.71 17.04
CA HIS A 68 -8.91 8.90 17.86
C HIS A 68 -8.82 10.19 17.04
N GLY A 69 -8.60 10.09 15.72
CA GLY A 69 -8.49 11.23 14.80
C GLY A 69 -7.09 11.84 14.74
N ALA A 70 -6.08 11.21 15.33
CA ALA A 70 -4.70 11.68 15.22
C ALA A 70 -4.15 11.39 13.82
N SER A 71 -3.67 12.42 13.13
CA SER A 71 -3.05 12.28 11.82
C SER A 71 -1.57 11.92 11.92
N LEU A 72 -1.15 10.97 11.08
CA LEU A 72 0.23 10.51 10.97
C LEU A 72 0.66 10.53 9.51
N THR A 73 1.92 10.88 9.26
CA THR A 73 2.56 10.69 7.96
C THR A 73 3.40 9.43 8.02
N LEU A 74 3.12 8.44 7.16
CA LEU A 74 3.79 7.14 7.14
C LEU A 74 4.35 6.81 5.75
N GLY A 75 5.50 6.14 5.75
CA GLY A 75 6.12 5.58 4.55
C GLY A 75 5.83 4.10 4.37
N TYR A 76 5.57 3.70 3.13
CA TYR A 76 5.39 2.32 2.72
C TYR A 76 6.16 2.01 1.45
N GLU A 77 6.64 0.78 1.33
CA GLU A 77 7.09 0.19 0.06
C GLU A 77 6.17 -0.98 -0.30
N LEU A 78 5.62 -0.92 -1.50
CA LEU A 78 4.76 -1.95 -2.06
C LEU A 78 5.45 -2.62 -3.23
N GLY A 79 5.65 -3.94 -3.15
CA GLY A 79 6.05 -4.72 -4.32
C GLY A 79 4.88 -4.82 -5.30
N VAL A 80 5.15 -4.71 -6.60
CA VAL A 80 4.14 -4.85 -7.66
C VAL A 80 4.59 -5.85 -8.72
N GLU A 81 3.67 -6.66 -9.22
CA GLU A 81 3.94 -7.60 -10.30
C GLU A 81 2.80 -7.61 -11.33
N GLN A 82 3.14 -7.93 -12.58
CA GLN A 82 2.17 -7.99 -13.68
C GLN A 82 1.89 -9.45 -14.07
N ARG A 83 0.62 -9.85 -13.99
CA ARG A 83 0.12 -11.20 -14.35
C ARG A 83 -1.23 -11.10 -15.05
N GLY A 84 -1.23 -10.57 -16.28
CA GLY A 84 -2.45 -10.18 -16.99
C GLY A 84 -3.06 -8.86 -16.50
N ARG A 85 -3.00 -8.59 -15.20
CA ARG A 85 -3.18 -7.27 -14.56
C ARG A 85 -2.10 -7.03 -13.50
N TRP A 86 -2.04 -5.82 -12.96
CA TRP A 86 -1.15 -5.49 -11.85
C TRP A 86 -1.69 -6.03 -10.52
N PHE A 87 -0.77 -6.53 -9.70
CA PHE A 87 -1.00 -7.04 -8.35
C PHE A 87 0.06 -6.50 -7.40
N VAL A 88 -0.27 -6.44 -6.11
CA VAL A 88 0.67 -6.19 -5.02
C VAL A 88 1.27 -7.51 -4.55
N SER A 89 2.60 -7.61 -4.54
CA SER A 89 3.33 -8.80 -4.08
C SER A 89 3.76 -8.72 -2.62
N GLY A 90 3.77 -7.52 -2.02
CA GLY A 90 4.09 -7.31 -0.61
C GLY A 90 3.88 -5.86 -0.17
N VAL A 91 3.72 -5.65 1.13
CA VAL A 91 3.60 -4.32 1.76
C VAL A 91 4.53 -4.25 2.94
N HIS A 92 5.43 -3.26 2.94
CA HIS A 92 6.43 -3.07 3.98
C HIS A 92 6.39 -1.64 4.49
N ASN A 93 6.46 -1.46 5.81
CA ASN A 93 6.70 -0.13 6.37
C ASN A 93 8.11 0.34 5.97
N ASN A 94 8.22 1.58 5.51
CA ASN A 94 9.49 2.19 5.18
C ASN A 94 9.76 3.37 6.13
N PRO A 95 10.56 3.17 7.20
CA PRO A 95 10.84 4.22 8.17
C PRO A 95 11.73 5.33 7.61
N ALA A 96 12.35 5.15 6.44
CA ALA A 96 13.22 6.15 5.80
C ALA A 96 12.44 7.22 5.00
N ALA A 97 11.11 7.23 5.05
CA ALA A 97 10.28 8.21 4.34
C ALA A 97 9.95 9.48 5.16
N GLY A 98 10.59 9.66 6.33
CA GLY A 98 10.43 10.82 7.22
C GLY A 98 11.55 11.82 7.08
#